data_AF-A0A2W5YBX2-F1
#
_entry.id   AF-A0A2W5YBX2-F1
#
_cell.length_a   1.000
_cell.length_b   1.000
_cell.length_c   1.000
_cell.angle_alpha   90.00
_cell.angle_beta   90.00
_cell.angle_gamma   90.00
#
_symmetry.space_group_name_H-M   'P 1'
#
loop_
_entity.id
_entity.type
_entity.pdbx_description
1 polymer ?
#
loop_
_entity_poly.entity_id
_entity_poly.type
_entity_poly.pdbx_seq_one_letter_code
_entity_poly.pdbx_strand_id
1 'polypeptide(L)'
;MTVADPQQQRLLEQLRQAAEQPVAFAELHAGGIDFPAAVVSELELSGYAIERVYDHGRMVGVRLLEPEPPDAPAATRRRRRPWSHR
;
A
#
# COMPACT_ATOMS: atom_id res chain seq x y z
N MET A 1 -10.26 14.28 -13.74
CA MET A 1 -10.54 13.25 -12.72
C MET A 1 -10.48 11.91 -13.42
N THR A 2 -9.34 11.23 -13.37
CA THR A 2 -9.23 9.87 -13.93
C THR A 2 -10.05 8.95 -13.03
N VAL A 3 -11.02 8.20 -13.57
CA VAL A 3 -11.62 7.10 -12.83
C VAL A 3 -10.48 6.21 -12.37
N ALA A 4 -10.28 6.08 -11.06
CA ALA A 4 -9.28 5.19 -10.52
C ALA A 4 -9.64 3.76 -10.95
N ASP A 5 -8.63 2.99 -11.34
CA ASP A 5 -8.82 1.61 -11.77
C ASP A 5 -9.56 0.81 -10.67
N PRO A 6 -10.54 -0.04 -11.01
CA PRO A 6 -11.35 -0.74 -10.00
C PRO A 6 -10.51 -1.63 -9.08
N GLN A 7 -9.35 -2.14 -9.50
CA GLN A 7 -8.44 -2.88 -8.62
C GLN A 7 -7.72 -1.93 -7.65
N GLN A 8 -7.27 -0.77 -8.13
CA GLN A 8 -6.67 0.26 -7.28
C GLN A 8 -7.63 0.73 -6.18
N GLN A 9 -8.90 0.97 -6.54
CA GLN A 9 -9.93 1.39 -5.57
C GLN A 9 -10.19 0.33 -4.50
N ARG A 10 -10.34 -0.94 -4.91
CA ARG A 10 -10.55 -2.05 -3.98
C ARG A 10 -9.36 -2.25 -3.05
N LEU A 11 -8.14 -2.19 -3.58
CA LEU A 11 -6.93 -2.33 -2.79
C LEU A 11 -6.87 -1.22 -1.72
N LEU A 12 -7.10 0.04 -2.11
CA LEU A 12 -7.15 1.17 -1.18
C LEU A 12 -8.22 0.99 -0.11
N GLU A 13 -9.42 0.52 -0.48
CA GLU A 13 -10.48 0.24 0.48
C GLU A 13 -10.06 -0.83 1.48
N GLN A 14 -9.49 -1.95 1.03
CA GLN A 14 -9.00 -3.01 1.92
C GLN A 14 -7.92 -2.50 2.88
N LEU A 15 -6.96 -1.71 2.41
CA LEU A 15 -5.91 -1.15 3.27
C LEU A 15 -6.47 -0.11 4.26
N ARG A 16 -7.44 0.70 3.84
CA ARG A 16 -8.13 1.65 4.73
C ARG A 16 -8.90 0.93 5.84
N GLN A 17 -9.59 -0.18 5.52
CA GLN A 17 -10.29 -1.01 6.50
C GLN A 17 -9.32 -1.69 7.47
N ALA A 18 -8.14 -2.10 6.99
CA ALA A 18 -7.10 -2.70 7.84
C ALA A 18 -6.37 -1.69 8.74
N ALA A 19 -6.49 -0.40 8.44
CA ALA A 19 -5.83 0.70 9.15
C ALA A 19 -4.31 0.47 9.28
N GLU A 20 -3.79 0.31 10.51
CA GLU A 20 -2.35 0.12 10.76
C GLU A 20 -1.88 -1.32 10.59
N GLN A 21 -2.80 -2.27 10.39
CA GLN A 21 -2.48 -3.69 10.27
C GLN A 21 -1.97 -4.01 8.85
N PRO A 22 -0.84 -4.72 8.72
CA PRO A 22 -0.36 -5.16 7.42
C PRO A 22 -1.28 -6.22 6.82
N VAL A 23 -1.63 -6.06 5.55
CA VAL A 23 -2.41 -7.03 4.77
C VAL A 23 -1.49 -7.78 3.81
N ALA A 24 -1.50 -9.11 3.86
CA ALA A 24 -0.64 -9.93 3.02
C ALA A 24 -1.09 -9.87 1.55
N PHE A 25 -0.15 -10.05 0.60
CA PHE A 25 -0.52 -10.12 -0.82
C PHE A 25 -1.47 -11.28 -1.14
N ALA A 26 -1.37 -12.39 -0.40
CA ALA A 26 -2.31 -13.51 -0.55
C ALA A 26 -3.74 -13.11 -0.14
N GLU A 27 -3.89 -12.28 0.90
CA GLU A 27 -5.20 -11.78 1.35
C GLU A 27 -5.77 -10.75 0.39
N LEU A 28 -4.94 -9.85 -0.14
CA LEU A 28 -5.34 -8.91 -1.20
C LEU A 28 -5.78 -9.66 -2.46
N HIS A 29 -5.05 -10.71 -2.84
CA HIS A 29 -5.44 -11.56 -3.97
C HIS A 29 -6.77 -12.28 -3.74
N ALA A 30 -6.96 -12.86 -2.55
CA ALA A 30 -8.24 -13.46 -2.16
C ALA A 30 -9.39 -12.42 -2.14
N GLY A 31 -9.06 -11.15 -1.90
CA GLY A 31 -9.98 -10.01 -2.00
C GLY A 31 -10.30 -9.54 -3.43
N GLY A 32 -9.79 -10.24 -4.46
CA GLY A 32 -10.09 -9.93 -5.87
C GLY A 32 -9.14 -8.96 -6.53
N ILE A 33 -7.91 -8.85 -6.04
CA ILE A 33 -6.81 -8.12 -6.69
C ILE A 33 -5.90 -9.11 -7.41
N ASP A 34 -5.93 -9.14 -8.74
CA ASP A 34 -5.20 -10.17 -9.52
C ASP A 34 -3.67 -10.07 -9.36
N PHE A 35 -3.13 -8.84 -9.34
CA PHE A 35 -1.68 -8.61 -9.22
C PHE A 35 -1.36 -7.61 -8.08
N PRO A 36 -1.49 -8.02 -6.80
CA PRO A 36 -1.40 -7.09 -5.67
C PRO A 36 -0.10 -6.26 -5.64
N ALA A 37 1.04 -6.87 -5.97
CA ALA A 37 2.31 -6.17 -5.98
C ALA A 37 2.41 -5.09 -7.08
N ALA A 38 1.80 -5.34 -8.25
CA ALA A 38 1.75 -4.39 -9.36
C ALA A 38 0.83 -3.22 -9.02
N VAL A 39 -0.40 -3.52 -8.55
CA VAL A 39 -1.39 -2.50 -8.15
C VAL A 39 -0.86 -1.63 -7.01
N VAL A 40 -0.13 -2.18 -6.03
CA VAL A 40 0.57 -1.37 -5.02
C VAL A 40 1.58 -0.43 -5.65
N SER A 41 2.38 -0.92 -6.59
CA SER A 41 3.40 -0.09 -7.26
C SER A 41 2.77 1.05 -8.06
N GLU A 42 1.62 0.82 -8.70
CA GLU A 42 0.87 1.86 -9.41
C GLU A 42 0.27 2.91 -8.47
N LEU A 43 -0.24 2.48 -7.31
CA LEU A 43 -0.73 3.38 -6.27
C LEU A 43 0.41 4.24 -5.71
N GLU A 44 1.58 3.65 -5.47
CA GLU A 44 2.78 4.40 -5.08
C GLU A 44 3.18 5.43 -6.15
N LEU A 45 3.11 5.06 -7.44
CA LEU A 45 3.35 5.98 -8.56
C LEU A 45 2.28 7.08 -8.66
N SER A 46 1.06 6.79 -8.23
CA SER A 46 -0.05 7.75 -8.15
C SER A 46 0.03 8.65 -6.90
N GLY A 47 1.03 8.44 -6.03
CA GLY A 47 1.32 9.28 -4.88
C GLY A 47 0.93 8.71 -3.53
N TYR A 48 0.29 7.54 -3.47
CA TYR A 48 -0.12 6.93 -2.19
C TYR A 48 1.08 6.41 -1.40
N ALA A 49 1.13 6.72 -0.11
CA ALA A 49 2.15 6.24 0.81
C ALA A 49 1.80 4.84 1.34
N ILE A 50 2.35 3.79 0.72
CA ILE A 50 2.14 2.40 1.13
C ILE A 50 3.45 1.82 1.68
N GLU A 51 3.41 1.32 2.91
CA GLU A 51 4.55 0.64 3.54
C GLU A 51 4.50 -0.86 3.26
N ARG A 52 5.65 -1.44 2.87
CA ARG A 52 5.87 -2.88 2.89
C ARG A 52 6.40 -3.27 4.26
N VAL A 53 5.61 -4.04 5.01
CA VAL A 53 5.90 -4.43 6.39
C VAL A 53 6.63 -5.76 6.41
N TYR A 54 7.70 -5.82 7.19
CA TYR A 54 8.52 -7.00 7.39
C TYR A 54 8.54 -7.37 8.86
N ASP A 55 8.40 -8.66 9.14
CA ASP A 55 8.56 -9.25 10.46
C ASP A 55 9.67 -10.30 10.40
N HIS A 56 10.67 -10.21 11.29
CA HIS A 56 11.84 -11.10 11.31
C HIS A 56 12.53 -11.29 9.94
N GLY A 57 12.57 -10.23 9.12
CA GLY A 57 13.16 -10.27 7.77
C GLY A 57 12.26 -10.87 6.69
N ARG A 58 11.06 -11.32 7.02
CA ARG A 58 10.06 -11.82 6.07
C ARG A 58 9.00 -10.74 5.80
N MET A 59 8.67 -10.51 4.53
CA MET A 59 7.56 -9.62 4.18
C MET A 59 6.24 -10.25 4.64
N VAL A 60 5.51 -9.54 5.50
CA VAL A 60 4.20 -10.00 6.03
C VAL A 60 3.03 -9.35 5.33
N GLY A 61 3.22 -8.17 4.74
CA GLY A 61 2.17 -7.50 3.99
C GLY A 61 2.48 -6.06 3.65
N VAL A 62 1.43 -5.34 3.31
CA VAL A 62 1.46 -3.90 3.04
C VAL A 62 0.41 -3.19 3.87
N ARG A 63 0.67 -1.93 4.22
CA ARG A 63 -0.31 -1.06 4.89
C ARG A 63 -0.27 0.35 4.34
N LEU A 64 -1.38 1.05 4.43
CA LEU A 64 -1.48 2.44 4.02
C LEU A 64 -0.99 3.34 5.18
N LEU A 65 -0.04 4.23 4.90
CA LEU A 65 0.49 5.18 5.90
C LEU A 65 -0.36 6.45 6.00
N GLU A 66 -0.86 6.93 4.87
CA GLU A 66 -1.67 8.14 4.78
C GLU A 66 -2.93 7.82 3.94
N PRO A 67 -4.15 8.06 4.48
CA PRO A 67 -5.39 7.61 3.86
C PRO A 67 -5.78 8.37 2.58
N GLU A 68 -5.11 9.48 2.26
CA GLU A 68 -5.37 10.31 1.08
C GLU A 68 -4.08 10.54 0.29
N PRO A 69 -4.15 10.64 -1.06
CA PRO A 69 -2.98 10.99 -1.84
C PRO A 69 -2.57 12.42 -1.45
N PRO A 70 -1.28 12.66 -1.13
CA PRO A 70 -0.81 14.02 -0.89
C PRO A 70 -1.10 14.86 -2.13
N ASP A 71 -1.82 15.97 -1.94
CA ASP A 71 -2.13 16.95 -2.98
C ASP A 71 -0.82 17.44 -3.63
N ALA A 72 -0.50 16.92 -4.81
CA ALA A 72 0.55 17.39 -5.73
C ALA A 72 2.04 17.16 -5.30
N PRO A 73 3.01 17.33 -6.23
CA PRO A 73 4.07 16.36 -6.45
C PRO A 73 5.24 16.54 -5.47
N ALA A 74 5.25 15.76 -4.40
CA ALA A 74 6.48 15.49 -3.67
C ALA A 74 7.34 14.51 -4.47
N ALA A 75 8.04 15.04 -5.47
CA ALA A 75 9.29 14.48 -5.90
C ALA A 75 10.10 14.14 -4.63
N THR A 76 10.42 12.86 -4.47
CA THR A 76 11.19 12.29 -3.36
C THR A 76 10.43 12.20 -2.03
N ARG A 77 10.23 10.96 -1.58
CA ARG A 77 10.80 10.48 -0.32
C ARG A 77 10.80 8.97 -0.33
N ARG A 78 11.89 8.39 -0.85
CA ARG A 78 12.43 7.14 -0.34
C ARG A 78 12.75 7.31 1.15
N ARG A 79 11.75 7.45 2.02
CA ARG A 79 11.93 7.25 3.45
C ARG A 79 11.84 5.75 3.69
N ARG A 80 12.94 5.08 3.39
CA ARG A 80 13.37 3.94 4.21
C ARG A 80 13.48 4.48 5.63
N ARG A 81 12.43 4.35 6.44
CA ARG A 81 12.60 4.40 7.90
C ARG A 81 13.08 2.99 8.30
N PRO A 82 14.31 2.85 8.82
CA PRO A 82 14.73 1.58 9.38
C PRO A 82 14.05 1.39 10.74
N TRP A 83 13.31 0.28 10.84
CA TRP A 83 13.12 -0.63 11.97
C TRP A 83 13.04 -0.05 13.39
N SER A 84 11.96 -0.42 14.09
CA SER A 84 12.01 -0.62 15.53
C SER A 84 11.34 -1.96 15.86
N HIS A 85 12.17 -3.00 16.00
CA HIS A 85 11.81 -4.17 16.78
C HIS A 85 11.83 -3.77 18.26
N ARG A 86 10.75 -4.01 18.98
CA ARG A 86 10.78 -4.12 20.44
C ARG A 86 9.87 -5.23 20.89
#